data_AF-A0A1V3XTG4-F1
#
_entry.id   AF-A0A1V3XTG4-F1
#
_cell.length_a   1.000
_cell.length_b   1.000
_cell.length_c   1.000
_cell.angle_alpha   90.00
_cell.angle_beta   90.00
_cell.angle_gamma   90.00
#
_symmetry.space_group_name_H-M   'P 1'
#
loop_
_entity.id
_entity.type
_entity.pdbx_description
1 polymer ?
#
loop_
_entity_poly.entity_id
_entity_poly.type
_entity_poly.pdbx_seq_one_letter_code
_entity_poly.pdbx_strand_id
1 'polypeptide(L)'
;MTCDDLVLSWAAQSGRFPGFDAATQAGYIDIANIECTPGQKKARVSFIPDRGVVDYTQLFGATSLMPSHVIAEQLNVDITTALLTNKVPVVEQIARLWNTTWDLKSGLKPDEISKHFPSSGPYQIESVLDGGAVVLVTNDRWWGAKAITKRVTVWPQGADIQDRVNNRNVDVVDVAAGSSGRWPRRTTISASIRRPTG
;
A
#
# COMPACT_ATOMS: atom_id res chain seq x y z
N MET A 1 -7.18 -6.81 7.01
CA MET A 1 -6.03 -7.69 7.25
C MET A 1 -6.52 -9.02 7.78
N THR A 2 -6.94 -9.86 6.85
CA THR A 2 -7.30 -11.28 6.96
C THR A 2 -6.60 -12.04 5.83
N CYS A 3 -6.72 -13.36 5.78
CA CYS A 3 -6.14 -14.14 4.68
C CYS A 3 -6.77 -13.81 3.31
N ASP A 4 -7.96 -13.20 3.29
CA ASP A 4 -8.62 -12.73 2.06
C ASP A 4 -7.76 -11.69 1.31
N ASP A 5 -7.08 -10.82 2.07
CA ASP A 5 -6.16 -9.81 1.52
C ASP A 5 -4.96 -10.49 0.84
N LEU A 6 -4.45 -11.59 1.41
CA LEU A 6 -3.36 -12.38 0.81
C LEU A 6 -3.83 -13.06 -0.48
N VAL A 7 -5.03 -13.64 -0.48
CA VAL A 7 -5.59 -14.29 -1.68
C VAL A 7 -5.78 -13.27 -2.81
N LEU A 8 -6.30 -12.08 -2.50
CA LEU A 8 -6.43 -11.00 -3.49
C LEU A 8 -5.06 -10.57 -4.04
N SER A 9 -4.07 -10.31 -3.17
CA SER A 9 -2.73 -9.91 -3.59
C SER A 9 -2.04 -10.96 -4.45
N TRP A 10 -2.19 -12.24 -4.12
CA TRP A 10 -1.67 -13.33 -4.95
C TRP A 10 -2.40 -13.40 -6.28
N ALA A 11 -3.73 -13.33 -6.30
CA ALA A 11 -4.48 -13.39 -7.54
C ALA A 11 -4.05 -12.26 -8.51
N ALA A 12 -3.92 -11.04 -8.00
CA ALA A 12 -3.51 -9.89 -8.80
C ALA A 12 -2.10 -10.05 -9.39
N GLN A 13 -1.16 -10.62 -8.64
CA GLN A 13 0.27 -10.67 -9.02
C GLN A 13 0.71 -12.04 -9.58
N SER A 14 -0.09 -13.10 -9.47
CA SER A 14 0.32 -14.45 -9.89
C SER A 14 0.45 -14.62 -11.41
N GLY A 15 -0.15 -13.72 -12.19
CA GLY A 15 -0.31 -13.89 -13.65
C GLY A 15 -1.27 -15.00 -14.05
N ARG A 16 -1.89 -15.71 -13.08
CA ARG A 16 -2.83 -16.82 -13.33
C ARG A 16 -4.19 -16.34 -13.85
N PHE A 17 -4.60 -15.16 -13.42
CA PHE A 17 -5.88 -14.57 -13.79
C PHE A 17 -5.65 -13.40 -14.75
N PRO A 18 -6.10 -13.50 -16.01
CA PRO A 18 -5.94 -12.40 -16.95
C PRO A 18 -6.74 -11.18 -16.49
N GLY A 19 -6.23 -9.98 -16.80
CA GLY A 19 -6.93 -8.71 -16.58
C GLY A 19 -6.50 -7.94 -15.33
N PHE A 20 -5.73 -8.53 -14.41
CA PHE A 20 -5.08 -7.76 -13.34
C PHE A 20 -3.84 -7.04 -13.89
N ASP A 21 -3.77 -5.72 -13.69
CA ASP A 21 -2.65 -4.88 -14.11
C ASP A 21 -1.67 -4.65 -12.95
N ALA A 22 -1.02 -5.74 -12.52
CA ALA A 22 -0.07 -5.69 -11.42
C ALA A 22 1.31 -5.19 -11.87
N ALA A 23 1.94 -4.36 -11.04
CA ALA A 23 3.27 -3.80 -11.32
C ALA A 23 4.39 -4.86 -11.43
N THR A 24 4.20 -6.04 -10.83
CA THR A 24 5.14 -7.16 -10.90
C THR A 24 4.43 -8.49 -10.63
N GLN A 25 5.01 -9.56 -11.16
CA GLN A 25 4.59 -10.94 -10.89
C GLN A 25 5.65 -11.75 -10.11
N ALA A 26 6.78 -11.11 -9.79
CA ALA A 26 7.95 -11.78 -9.22
C ALA A 26 7.60 -12.48 -7.89
N GLY A 27 7.95 -13.76 -7.79
CA GLY A 27 7.71 -14.64 -6.64
C GLY A 27 6.25 -15.08 -6.44
N TYR A 28 5.26 -14.28 -6.86
CA TYR A 28 3.84 -14.67 -6.81
C TYR A 28 3.48 -15.76 -7.83
N ILE A 29 4.17 -15.78 -8.98
CA ILE A 29 4.05 -16.83 -10.00
C ILE A 29 4.48 -18.21 -9.49
N ASP A 30 5.32 -18.27 -8.45
CA ASP A 30 5.84 -19.50 -7.87
C ASP A 30 4.95 -20.10 -6.78
N ILE A 31 3.86 -19.41 -6.40
CA ILE A 31 2.89 -19.89 -5.42
C ILE A 31 1.94 -20.90 -6.10
N ALA A 32 1.94 -22.13 -5.60
CA ALA A 32 1.07 -23.20 -6.07
C ALA A 32 -0.36 -23.08 -5.54
N ASN A 33 -0.52 -22.75 -4.25
CA ASN A 33 -1.82 -22.62 -3.60
C ASN A 33 -1.74 -21.72 -2.35
N ILE A 34 -2.87 -21.09 -2.03
CA ILE A 34 -3.10 -20.43 -0.75
C ILE A 34 -4.33 -21.04 -0.09
N GLU A 35 -4.14 -21.70 1.04
CA GLU A 35 -5.23 -22.15 1.88
C GLU A 35 -5.64 -20.99 2.80
N CYS A 36 -6.85 -20.48 2.57
CA CYS A 36 -7.46 -19.42 3.35
C CYS A 36 -8.93 -19.78 3.57
N THR A 37 -9.33 -19.86 4.85
CA THR A 37 -10.74 -19.84 5.21
C THR A 37 -11.19 -18.38 5.33
N PRO A 38 -12.24 -17.94 4.65
CA PRO A 38 -12.62 -16.53 4.62
C PRO A 38 -12.70 -15.88 6.00
N GLY A 39 -12.14 -14.67 6.13
CA GLY A 39 -12.10 -13.90 7.38
C GLY A 39 -11.05 -14.35 8.41
N GLN A 40 -10.33 -15.45 8.20
CA GLN A 40 -9.34 -15.92 9.15
C GLN A 40 -8.06 -15.07 9.17
N LYS A 41 -7.35 -15.10 10.31
CA LYS A 41 -6.06 -14.40 10.49
C LYS A 41 -4.85 -15.23 10.07
N LYS A 42 -5.07 -16.49 9.66
CA LYS A 42 -4.02 -17.43 9.26
C LYS A 42 -4.29 -17.90 7.85
N ALA A 43 -3.23 -18.01 7.07
CA ALA A 43 -3.22 -18.61 5.74
C ALA A 43 -2.04 -19.58 5.65
N ARG A 44 -2.14 -20.60 4.80
CA ARG A 44 -0.99 -21.42 4.40
C ARG A 44 -0.68 -21.16 2.94
N VAL A 45 0.52 -20.66 2.66
CA VAL A 45 1.00 -20.47 1.30
C VAL A 45 1.92 -21.63 0.96
N SER A 46 1.65 -22.31 -0.15
CA SER A 46 2.46 -23.41 -0.66
C SER A 46 3.08 -23.01 -2.00
N PHE A 47 4.37 -23.25 -2.16
CA PHE A 47 5.11 -22.96 -3.40
C PHE A 47 5.17 -24.18 -4.31
N ILE A 48 5.36 -23.95 -5.60
CA ILE A 48 5.64 -25.02 -6.57
C ILE A 48 6.94 -25.72 -6.15
N PRO A 49 6.99 -27.07 -6.16
CA PRO A 49 8.21 -27.81 -5.84
C PRO A 49 9.43 -27.27 -6.61
N ASP A 50 10.57 -27.18 -5.92
CA ASP A 50 11.85 -26.67 -6.46
C ASP A 50 11.84 -25.21 -6.94
N ARG A 51 10.75 -24.47 -6.73
CA ARG A 51 10.63 -23.02 -7.02
C ARG A 51 10.37 -22.20 -5.75
N GLY A 52 10.79 -22.72 -4.60
CA GLY A 52 10.72 -21.98 -3.34
C GLY A 52 11.50 -20.67 -3.45
N VAL A 53 10.83 -19.55 -3.19
CA VAL A 53 11.47 -18.23 -3.20
C VAL A 53 12.26 -18.07 -1.89
N VAL A 54 13.58 -17.86 -1.99
CA VAL A 54 14.47 -17.68 -0.82
C VAL A 54 14.02 -16.49 0.04
N ASP A 55 13.53 -15.43 -0.60
CA ASP A 55 13.03 -14.22 0.03
C ASP A 55 11.49 -14.17 0.12
N TYR A 56 10.83 -15.30 0.42
CA TYR A 56 9.36 -15.35 0.55
C TYR A 56 8.80 -14.35 1.58
N THR A 57 9.63 -13.87 2.51
CA THR A 57 9.27 -12.84 3.50
C THR A 57 9.06 -11.45 2.90
N GLN A 58 9.52 -11.23 1.66
CA GLN A 58 9.27 -10.00 0.90
C GLN A 58 7.93 -10.05 0.14
N LEU A 59 7.35 -11.25 -0.03
CA LEU A 59 5.99 -11.39 -0.55
C LEU A 59 4.99 -10.89 0.49
N PHE A 60 3.88 -10.33 0.01
CA PHE A 60 2.83 -9.74 0.86
C PHE A 60 3.34 -8.59 1.74
N GLY A 61 4.34 -7.85 1.24
CA GLY A 61 4.87 -6.67 1.90
C GLY A 61 3.91 -5.48 1.90
N ALA A 62 4.34 -4.41 2.58
CA ALA A 62 3.69 -3.10 2.46
C ALA A 62 3.64 -2.71 0.98
N THR A 63 2.52 -2.14 0.52
CA THR A 63 2.16 -1.81 -0.88
C THR A 63 1.65 -2.95 -1.77
N SER A 64 1.85 -4.22 -1.42
CA SER A 64 1.26 -5.35 -2.17
C SER A 64 -0.09 -5.80 -1.62
N LEU A 65 -0.34 -5.56 -0.32
CA LEU A 65 -1.58 -5.91 0.36
C LEU A 65 -2.64 -4.83 0.18
N MET A 66 -3.68 -5.16 -0.59
CA MET A 66 -4.85 -4.30 -0.76
C MET A 66 -6.05 -4.85 0.03
N PRO A 67 -6.89 -3.99 0.61
CA PRO A 67 -8.01 -4.40 1.45
C PRO A 67 -9.10 -5.07 0.61
N SER A 68 -9.15 -6.40 0.64
CA SER A 68 -10.09 -7.24 -0.11
C SER A 68 -11.55 -6.85 0.11
N HIS A 69 -11.93 -6.55 1.36
CA HIS A 69 -13.31 -6.19 1.70
C HIS A 69 -13.85 -4.99 0.91
N VAL A 70 -13.00 -4.04 0.48
CA VAL A 70 -13.43 -2.88 -0.31
C VAL A 70 -14.02 -3.33 -1.66
N ILE A 71 -13.34 -4.24 -2.35
CA ILE A 71 -13.83 -4.82 -3.61
C ILE A 71 -15.01 -5.75 -3.35
N ALA A 72 -14.95 -6.52 -2.26
CA ALA A 72 -15.99 -7.51 -1.92
C ALA A 72 -17.34 -6.83 -1.66
N GLU A 73 -17.34 -5.72 -0.92
CA GLU A 73 -18.52 -4.92 -0.62
C GLU A 73 -19.11 -4.27 -1.87
N GLN A 74 -18.27 -3.73 -2.76
CA GLN A 74 -18.74 -3.09 -3.99
C GLN A 74 -19.37 -4.08 -4.99
N LEU A 75 -18.80 -5.28 -5.11
CA LEU A 75 -19.31 -6.33 -6.01
C LEU A 75 -20.36 -7.23 -5.34
N ASN A 76 -20.49 -7.16 -4.01
CA ASN A 76 -21.29 -8.07 -3.19
C ASN A 76 -20.93 -9.56 -3.44
N VAL A 77 -19.63 -9.87 -3.37
CA VAL A 77 -19.08 -11.22 -3.63
C VAL A 77 -18.13 -11.69 -2.54
N ASP A 78 -18.02 -13.01 -2.37
CA ASP A 78 -16.92 -13.63 -1.64
C ASP A 78 -15.69 -13.73 -2.56
N ILE A 79 -14.73 -12.82 -2.37
CA ILE A 79 -13.48 -12.75 -3.15
C ILE A 79 -12.66 -14.04 -3.01
N THR A 80 -12.50 -14.54 -1.78
CA THR A 80 -11.65 -15.70 -1.51
C THR A 80 -12.19 -16.93 -2.21
N THR A 81 -13.48 -17.19 -2.07
CA THR A 81 -14.13 -18.30 -2.79
C THR A 81 -14.05 -18.09 -4.30
N ALA A 82 -14.34 -16.89 -4.82
CA ALA A 82 -14.30 -16.62 -6.26
C ALA A 82 -12.92 -16.87 -6.88
N LEU A 83 -11.85 -16.43 -6.21
CA LEU A 83 -10.47 -16.58 -6.68
C LEU A 83 -9.98 -18.03 -6.55
N LEU A 84 -10.18 -18.66 -5.38
CA LEU A 84 -9.68 -20.02 -5.14
C LEU A 84 -10.41 -21.09 -5.96
N THR A 85 -11.70 -20.89 -6.28
CA THR A 85 -12.44 -21.80 -7.17
C THR A 85 -12.44 -21.36 -8.64
N ASN A 86 -11.66 -20.32 -9.00
CA ASN A 86 -11.54 -19.78 -10.35
C ASN A 86 -12.90 -19.50 -11.04
N LYS A 87 -13.80 -18.75 -10.38
CA LYS A 87 -15.09 -18.33 -10.95
C LYS A 87 -14.87 -17.23 -11.99
N VAL A 88 -14.44 -17.61 -13.20
CA VAL A 88 -13.94 -16.70 -14.25
C VAL A 88 -14.75 -15.41 -14.40
N PRO A 89 -16.10 -15.42 -14.55
CA PRO A 89 -16.86 -14.17 -14.74
C PRO A 89 -16.78 -13.21 -13.55
N VAL A 90 -16.63 -13.73 -12.33
CA VAL A 90 -16.48 -12.93 -11.10
C VAL A 90 -15.04 -12.45 -10.97
N VAL A 91 -14.06 -13.29 -11.30
CA VAL A 91 -12.65 -12.91 -11.28
C VAL A 91 -12.36 -11.75 -12.24
N GLU A 92 -12.95 -11.76 -13.43
CA GLU A 92 -12.82 -10.65 -14.38
C GLU A 92 -13.41 -9.33 -13.85
N GLN A 93 -14.52 -9.40 -13.10
CA GLN A 93 -15.10 -8.22 -12.44
C GLN A 93 -14.20 -7.71 -11.32
N ILE A 94 -13.66 -8.62 -10.50
CA ILE A 94 -12.68 -8.30 -9.46
C ILE A 94 -11.46 -7.62 -10.08
N ALA A 95 -10.92 -8.16 -11.18
CA ALA A 95 -9.74 -7.62 -11.86
C ALA A 95 -9.97 -6.19 -12.39
N ARG A 96 -11.09 -5.96 -13.08
CA ARG A 96 -11.46 -4.62 -13.58
C ARG A 96 -11.57 -3.61 -12.45
N LEU A 97 -12.19 -4.01 -11.34
CA LEU A 97 -12.37 -3.11 -10.21
C LEU A 97 -11.04 -2.87 -9.47
N TRP A 98 -10.22 -3.91 -9.30
CA TRP A 98 -8.90 -3.82 -8.69
C TRP A 98 -8.00 -2.83 -9.43
N ASN A 99 -8.05 -2.79 -10.77
CA ASN A 99 -7.22 -1.87 -11.56
C ASN A 99 -7.55 -0.38 -11.36
N THR A 100 -8.73 -0.04 -10.82
CA THR A 100 -9.19 1.37 -10.74
C THR A 100 -9.52 1.84 -9.33
N THR A 101 -9.83 0.92 -8.40
CA THR A 101 -10.25 1.25 -7.02
C THR A 101 -9.18 1.99 -6.23
N TRP A 102 -7.91 1.70 -6.53
CA TRP A 102 -6.77 2.17 -5.75
C TRP A 102 -6.17 3.49 -6.26
N ASP A 103 -6.79 4.10 -7.25
CA ASP A 103 -6.38 5.39 -7.80
C ASP A 103 -6.66 6.52 -6.80
N LEU A 104 -5.61 6.96 -6.10
CA LEU A 104 -5.69 8.09 -5.20
C LEU A 104 -5.62 9.42 -5.97
N LYS A 105 -6.77 10.08 -6.15
CA LYS A 105 -6.93 11.31 -6.94
C LYS A 105 -7.49 12.46 -6.09
N SER A 106 -7.24 13.69 -6.52
CA SER A 106 -7.90 14.86 -5.93
C SER A 106 -9.41 14.82 -6.19
N GLY A 107 -10.18 15.43 -5.31
CA GLY A 107 -11.64 15.48 -5.40
C GLY A 107 -12.39 14.29 -4.81
N LEU A 108 -11.69 13.27 -4.30
CA LEU A 108 -12.32 12.20 -3.51
C LEU A 108 -12.89 12.78 -2.22
N LYS A 109 -14.13 12.39 -1.89
CA LYS A 109 -14.76 12.81 -0.64
C LYS A 109 -14.13 12.10 0.56
N PRO A 110 -14.14 12.70 1.77
CA PRO A 110 -13.57 12.07 2.96
C PRO A 110 -14.14 10.68 3.27
N ASP A 111 -15.43 10.44 2.97
CA ASP A 111 -16.06 9.14 3.19
C ASP A 111 -15.60 8.08 2.18
N GLU A 112 -15.35 8.47 0.91
CA GLU A 112 -14.75 7.59 -0.09
C GLU A 112 -13.32 7.23 0.27
N ILE A 113 -12.53 8.20 0.74
CA ILE A 113 -11.16 7.98 1.22
C ILE A 113 -11.16 6.98 2.38
N SER A 114 -12.02 7.20 3.39
CA SER A 114 -12.08 6.35 4.57
C SER A 114 -12.50 4.90 4.25
N LYS A 115 -13.39 4.72 3.26
CA LYS A 115 -13.86 3.39 2.83
C LYS A 115 -12.82 2.67 1.97
N HIS A 116 -12.21 3.35 0.99
CA HIS A 116 -11.34 2.69 0.02
C HIS A 116 -9.89 2.55 0.48
N PHE A 117 -9.43 3.44 1.37
CA PHE A 117 -8.04 3.48 1.84
C PHE A 117 -7.93 3.31 3.37
N PRO A 118 -8.41 2.18 3.93
CA PRO A 118 -8.29 1.91 5.36
C PRO A 118 -6.81 1.82 5.76
N SER A 119 -6.45 2.55 6.83
CA SER A 119 -5.10 2.50 7.38
C SER A 119 -5.02 1.61 8.61
N SER A 120 -4.00 0.74 8.63
CA SER A 120 -3.60 -0.04 9.80
C SER A 120 -2.38 0.56 10.53
N GLY A 121 -1.99 1.79 10.19
CA GLY A 121 -0.84 2.49 10.78
C GLY A 121 -1.24 3.72 11.62
N PRO A 122 -0.25 4.47 12.14
CA PRO A 122 -0.47 5.64 13.01
C PRO A 122 -1.11 6.85 12.30
N TYR A 123 -1.12 6.85 10.97
CA TYR A 123 -1.70 7.90 10.14
C TYR A 123 -2.76 7.33 9.19
N GLN A 124 -3.75 8.15 8.84
CA GLN A 124 -4.75 7.87 7.81
C GLN A 124 -4.82 9.03 6.82
N ILE A 125 -5.30 8.78 5.61
CA ILE A 125 -5.47 9.81 4.58
C ILE A 125 -6.69 10.67 4.97
N GLU A 126 -6.49 11.99 5.04
CA GLU A 126 -7.57 12.96 5.20
C GLU A 126 -8.07 13.46 3.83
N SER A 127 -7.15 13.85 2.95
CA SER A 127 -7.48 14.43 1.65
C SER A 127 -6.31 14.36 0.66
N VAL A 128 -6.63 14.53 -0.62
CA VAL A 128 -5.67 14.75 -1.69
C VAL A 128 -5.90 16.17 -2.23
N LEU A 129 -4.91 17.04 -2.09
CA LEU A 129 -4.95 18.42 -2.53
C LEU A 129 -4.77 18.54 -4.04
N ASP A 130 -5.15 19.69 -4.58
CA ASP A 130 -4.82 20.06 -5.95
C ASP A 130 -3.29 20.04 -6.15
N GLY A 131 -2.85 19.39 -7.23
CA GLY A 131 -1.43 19.13 -7.47
C GLY A 131 -0.89 17.83 -6.86
N GLY A 132 -1.76 16.98 -6.26
CA GLY A 132 -1.42 15.60 -5.88
C GLY A 132 -0.78 15.45 -4.51
N ALA A 133 -0.78 16.50 -3.67
CA ALA A 133 -0.31 16.38 -2.30
C ALA A 133 -1.29 15.56 -1.46
N VAL A 134 -0.78 14.66 -0.62
CA VAL A 134 -1.60 13.83 0.26
C VAL A 134 -1.49 14.34 1.68
N VAL A 135 -2.63 14.69 2.28
CA VAL A 135 -2.71 15.06 3.69
C VAL A 135 -3.00 13.83 4.53
N LEU A 136 -2.14 13.57 5.51
CA LEU A 136 -2.26 12.52 6.49
C LEU A 136 -2.58 13.12 7.86
N VAL A 137 -3.50 12.50 8.59
CA VAL A 137 -3.83 12.85 9.99
C VAL A 137 -3.67 11.64 10.88
N THR A 138 -3.59 11.84 12.19
CA THR A 138 -3.51 10.75 13.16
C THR A 138 -4.70 9.79 12.99
N ASN A 139 -4.40 8.49 13.03
CA ASN A 139 -5.41 7.43 13.04
C ASN A 139 -5.80 7.10 14.48
N ASP A 140 -6.97 7.55 14.91
CA ASP A 140 -7.46 7.32 16.28
C ASP A 140 -7.74 5.84 16.58
N ARG A 141 -7.87 4.99 15.53
CA ARG A 141 -8.04 3.54 15.65
C ARG A 141 -6.71 2.79 15.78
N TRP A 142 -5.58 3.49 15.72
CA TRP A 142 -4.26 2.88 15.89
C TRP A 142 -4.01 2.49 17.35
N TRP A 143 -3.69 1.22 17.57
CA TRP A 143 -3.51 0.62 18.90
C TRP A 143 -2.07 0.74 19.44
N GLY A 144 -1.11 1.16 18.60
CA GLY A 144 0.29 1.31 18.98
C GLY A 144 0.66 2.71 19.48
N ALA A 145 1.96 3.04 19.40
CA ALA A 145 2.45 4.36 19.78
C ALA A 145 1.79 5.45 18.91
N LYS A 146 1.15 6.42 19.57
CA LYS A 146 0.48 7.51 18.88
C LYS A 146 1.48 8.41 18.18
N ALA A 147 1.11 8.87 16.98
CA ALA A 147 1.87 9.87 16.26
C ALA A 147 1.88 11.20 17.05
N ILE A 148 3.09 11.75 17.24
CA ILE A 148 3.28 13.04 17.92
C ILE A 148 2.85 14.18 16.99
N THR A 149 3.25 14.10 15.72
CA THR A 149 2.86 15.06 14.69
C THR A 149 1.44 14.75 14.23
N LYS A 150 0.50 15.66 14.50
CA LYS A 150 -0.93 15.43 14.26
C LYS A 150 -1.32 15.40 12.77
N ARG A 151 -0.58 16.14 11.94
CA ARG A 151 -0.87 16.32 10.52
C ARG A 151 0.44 16.33 9.74
N VAL A 152 0.51 15.55 8.66
CA VAL A 152 1.65 15.46 7.77
C VAL A 152 1.14 15.64 6.34
N THR A 153 1.71 16.56 5.59
CA THR A 153 1.39 16.70 4.16
C THR A 153 2.56 16.17 3.34
N VAL A 154 2.30 15.14 2.55
CA VAL A 154 3.26 14.55 1.62
C VAL A 154 3.05 15.19 0.25
N TRP A 155 4.09 15.79 -0.30
CA TRP A 155 4.03 16.46 -1.59
C TRP A 155 4.72 15.60 -2.66
N PRO A 156 4.15 15.49 -3.86
CA PRO A 156 4.85 14.86 -4.98
C PRO A 156 6.08 15.68 -5.36
N GLN A 157 7.06 15.03 -5.97
CA GLN A 157 8.28 15.69 -6.46
C GLN A 157 7.92 16.59 -7.66
N GLY A 158 7.64 17.87 -7.38
CA GLY A 158 7.35 18.91 -8.36
C GLY A 158 8.56 19.77 -8.70
N ALA A 159 8.45 20.54 -9.79
CA ALA A 159 9.48 21.49 -10.23
C ALA A 159 9.80 22.59 -9.19
N ASP A 160 8.92 22.78 -8.20
CA ASP A 160 9.00 23.79 -7.13
C ASP A 160 9.66 23.26 -5.83
N ILE A 161 10.19 22.03 -5.82
CA ILE A 161 10.82 21.46 -4.61
C ILE A 161 11.97 22.34 -4.10
N GLN A 162 12.72 22.99 -5.00
CA GLN A 162 13.80 23.89 -4.59
C GLN A 162 13.31 25.19 -3.98
N ASP A 163 12.25 25.78 -4.51
CA ASP A 163 11.68 26.99 -3.93
C ASP A 163 11.07 26.70 -2.54
N ARG A 164 10.46 25.54 -2.35
CA ARG A 164 9.90 25.11 -1.05
C ARG A 164 10.98 24.82 -0.02
N VAL A 165 12.08 24.18 -0.42
CA VAL A 165 13.25 23.95 0.44
C VAL A 165 13.89 25.28 0.83
N ASN A 166 14.07 26.19 -0.12
CA ASN A 166 14.63 27.52 0.13
C ASN A 166 13.76 28.35 1.08
N ASN A 167 12.43 28.18 1.01
CA ASN A 167 11.48 28.86 1.88
C ASN A 167 11.31 28.20 3.28
N ARG A 168 12.08 27.14 3.61
CA ARG A 168 11.97 26.35 4.86
C ARG A 168 10.59 25.74 5.12
N ASN A 169 9.79 25.51 4.08
CA ASN A 169 8.44 24.96 4.21
C ASN A 169 8.42 23.41 4.16
N VAL A 170 9.55 22.76 4.41
CA VAL A 170 9.69 21.30 4.34
C VAL A 170 10.54 20.81 5.51
N ASP A 171 10.00 19.87 6.29
CA ASP A 171 10.70 19.26 7.43
C ASP A 171 11.61 18.10 7.01
N VAL A 172 11.19 17.33 6.00
CA VAL A 172 11.90 16.16 5.48
C VAL A 172 11.82 16.14 3.96
N VAL A 173 12.96 15.95 3.32
CA VAL A 173 13.08 15.82 1.86
C VAL A 173 13.72 14.45 1.57
N ASP A 174 12.99 13.59 0.88
CA ASP A 174 13.54 12.37 0.28
C ASP A 174 13.79 12.65 -1.21
N VAL A 175 15.06 12.78 -1.59
CA VAL A 175 15.48 13.03 -2.97
C VAL A 175 16.57 12.04 -3.33
N ALA A 176 16.46 11.45 -4.52
CA ALA A 176 17.53 10.63 -5.09
C ALA A 176 18.84 11.43 -5.11
N ALA A 177 19.93 10.79 -4.69
CA ALA A 177 21.25 11.40 -4.67
C ALA A 177 21.59 11.99 -6.05
N GLY A 178 21.86 13.30 -6.11
CA GLY A 178 22.18 14.01 -7.35
C GLY A 178 21.03 14.73 -8.05
N SER A 179 19.78 14.62 -7.58
CA SER A 179 18.61 15.30 -8.18
C SER A 179 18.50 16.80 -7.82
N SER A 180 19.43 17.32 -7.02
CA SER A 180 19.48 18.73 -6.62
C SER A 180 20.90 19.25 -6.90
N GLY A 181 20.99 20.25 -7.76
CA GLY A 181 22.25 20.86 -8.17
C GLY A 181 23.12 21.20 -6.95
N ARG A 182 24.30 20.57 -6.91
CA ARG A 182 25.48 20.88 -6.08
C ARG A 182 25.18 21.44 -4.68
N TRP A 183 24.89 20.53 -3.75
CA TRP A 183 25.04 20.80 -2.32
C TRP A 183 26.48 21.24 -1.99
N PRO A 184 26.71 22.33 -1.24
CA PRO A 184 28.00 22.58 -0.63
C PRO A 184 28.28 21.43 0.33
N ARG A 185 29.39 20.71 0.11
CA ARG A 185 29.85 19.67 1.02
C ARG A 185 30.09 20.28 2.40
N ARG A 186 29.10 20.18 3.29
CA ARG A 186 29.17 20.18 4.76
C ARG A 186 27.74 20.15 5.27
N THR A 187 27.21 18.96 5.52
CA THR A 187 26.47 18.62 6.75
C THR A 187 26.30 17.10 6.72
N THR A 188 27.06 16.42 7.57
CA THR A 188 26.78 15.03 7.94
C THR A 188 25.37 14.99 8.53
N ILE A 189 24.44 14.32 7.88
CA ILE A 189 23.16 13.96 8.51
C ILE A 189 23.47 12.84 9.49
N SER A 190 23.78 13.19 10.75
CA SER A 190 23.77 12.25 11.87
C SER A 190 22.35 12.18 12.41
N ALA A 191 21.64 11.10 12.12
CA ALA A 191 20.41 10.75 12.83
C ALA A 191 20.79 10.24 14.24
N SER A 192 20.71 11.11 15.24
CA SER A 192 20.83 10.72 16.65
C SER A 192 19.45 10.47 17.25
N ILE A 193 19.05 9.20 17.31
CA ILE A 193 17.91 8.76 18.15
C ILE A 193 18.35 8.87 19.62
N ARG A 194 17.85 9.88 20.35
CA ARG A 194 18.00 9.89 21.82
C ARG A 194 16.96 8.94 22.42
N ARG A 195 17.42 7.93 23.15
CA ARG A 195 16.58 7.15 24.07
C ARG A 195 16.15 8.05 25.24
N PRO A 196 14.87 8.06 25.65
CA PRO A 196 14.49 8.63 26.93
C PRO A 196 14.88 7.65 28.04
N THR A 197 15.71 8.12 28.97
CA THR A 197 15.86 7.52 30.30
C THR A 197 14.75 8.05 31.21
N GLY A 198 14.06 7.14 31.88
CA GLY A 198 13.07 7.39 32.93
C GLY A 198 12.53 6.06 33.41
#